data_AF-A0A9D8FPN1-F1
#
_entry.id   AF-A0A9D8FPN1-F1
#
_cell.length_a   1.000
_cell.length_b   1.000
_cell.length_c   1.000
_cell.angle_alpha   90.00
_cell.angle_beta   90.00
_cell.angle_gamma   90.00
#
_symmetry.space_group_name_H-M   'P 1'
#
loop_
_entity.id
_entity.type
_entity.pdbx_description
1 polymer ?
#
loop_
_entity_poly.entity_id
_entity_poly.type
_entity_poly.pdbx_seq_one_letter_code
_entity_poly.pdbx_strand_id
1 'polypeptide(L)'
;MKKILISIIGIYILSQLCVCQKNTEPQKISEKKFVQIYCDVACYSDIIESKSRRAFVDSIFDHYDITSESFNFTKDSFSNDPQKWKDLFEKIVEELEKRKSELQPKIETKKEKSVQHKNEA
;
A
#
# COMPACT_ATOMS: atom_id res chain seq x y z
N MET A 1 -7.92 13.82 -53.24
CA MET A 1 -6.79 13.05 -52.65
C MET A 1 -6.31 13.62 -51.31
N LYS A 2 -5.88 14.88 -51.21
CA LYS A 2 -5.39 15.49 -49.94
C LYS A 2 -6.40 15.40 -48.76
N LYS A 3 -7.70 15.58 -49.04
CA LYS A 3 -8.77 15.51 -48.02
C LYS A 3 -8.95 14.10 -47.42
N ILE A 4 -8.68 13.05 -48.22
CA ILE A 4 -8.81 11.65 -47.79
C ILE A 4 -7.61 11.28 -46.90
N LEU A 5 -6.41 11.73 -47.27
CA LEU A 5 -5.19 11.56 -46.46
C LEU A 5 -5.30 12.21 -45.07
N ILE A 6 -5.85 13.43 -44.98
CA ILE A 6 -6.06 14.12 -43.69
C ILE A 6 -7.05 13.35 -42.80
N SER A 7 -8.10 12.77 -43.39
CA SER A 7 -9.08 11.98 -42.64
C SER A 7 -8.50 10.69 -42.08
N ILE A 8 -7.63 10.00 -42.83
CA ILE A 8 -6.98 8.75 -42.37
C ILE A 8 -6.00 9.03 -41.23
N ILE A 9 -5.22 10.12 -41.33
CA ILE A 9 -4.29 10.55 -40.28
C ILE A 9 -5.06 10.94 -39.00
N GLY A 10 -6.19 11.63 -39.15
CA GLY A 10 -7.06 11.98 -38.01
C GLY A 10 -7.60 10.74 -37.28
N ILE A 11 -8.07 9.73 -38.02
CA ILE A 11 -8.55 8.47 -37.44
C ILE A 11 -7.42 7.70 -36.76
N TYR A 12 -6.23 7.69 -37.35
CA TYR A 12 -5.05 7.05 -36.75
C TYR A 12 -4.66 7.71 -35.43
N ILE A 13 -4.59 9.05 -35.38
CA ILE A 13 -4.30 9.80 -34.15
C ILE A 13 -5.40 9.60 -33.09
N LEU A 14 -6.68 9.61 -33.50
CA LEU A 14 -7.81 9.37 -32.60
C LEU A 14 -7.80 7.96 -32.02
N SER A 15 -7.35 6.96 -32.80
CA SER A 15 -7.23 5.58 -32.35
C SER A 15 -6.13 5.38 -31.28
N GLN A 16 -5.04 6.16 -31.34
CA GLN A 16 -3.97 6.12 -30.33
C GLN A 16 -4.39 6.78 -28.99
N LEU A 17 -5.32 7.73 -29.02
CA LEU A 17 -5.85 8.40 -27.81
C LEU A 17 -6.79 7.50 -26.98
N CYS A 18 -7.35 6.43 -27.56
CA CYS A 18 -8.26 5.52 -26.86
C CYS A 18 -7.57 4.37 -26.09
N VAL A 19 -6.25 4.21 -26.17
CA VAL A 19 -5.53 3.05 -25.58
C VAL A 19 -5.21 3.22 -24.08
N CYS A 20 -5.50 4.39 -23.49
CA CYS A 20 -5.15 4.70 -22.09
C CYS A 20 -6.33 4.65 -21.09
N GLN A 21 -7.34 3.81 -21.32
CA GLN A 21 -8.27 3.41 -20.26
C GLN A 21 -8.17 1.91 -20.03
N LYS A 22 -7.07 1.47 -19.41
CA LYS A 22 -7.09 0.22 -18.67
C LYS A 22 -8.05 0.43 -17.48
N ASN A 23 -9.34 0.20 -17.70
CA ASN A 23 -10.28 -0.12 -16.64
C ASN A 23 -9.85 -1.47 -16.08
N THR A 24 -8.79 -1.48 -15.29
CA THR A 24 -8.39 -2.64 -14.51
C THR A 24 -9.38 -2.69 -13.36
N GLU A 25 -10.36 -3.60 -13.45
CA GLU A 25 -11.28 -3.84 -12.34
C GLU A 25 -10.48 -4.05 -11.05
N PRO A 26 -10.94 -3.48 -9.91
CA PRO A 26 -10.22 -3.59 -8.65
C PRO A 26 -10.03 -5.06 -8.31
N GLN A 27 -8.76 -5.50 -8.31
CA GLN A 27 -8.42 -6.88 -8.00
C GLN A 27 -8.41 -7.10 -6.49
N LYS A 28 -8.94 -8.24 -6.05
CA LYS A 28 -8.90 -8.67 -4.65
C LYS A 28 -7.46 -8.95 -4.24
N ILE A 29 -7.01 -8.28 -3.19
CA ILE A 29 -5.68 -8.49 -2.60
C ILE A 29 -5.71 -9.79 -1.79
N SER A 30 -4.64 -10.59 -1.87
CA SER A 30 -4.53 -11.78 -1.04
C SER A 30 -4.52 -11.39 0.45
N GLU A 31 -5.18 -12.18 1.28
CA GLU A 31 -5.38 -11.83 2.69
C GLU A 31 -4.06 -11.54 3.43
N LYS A 32 -3.04 -12.38 3.22
CA LYS A 32 -1.70 -12.17 3.80
C LYS A 32 -1.10 -10.82 3.39
N LYS A 33 -1.19 -10.46 2.11
CA LYS A 33 -0.68 -9.17 1.60
C LYS A 33 -1.51 -8.01 2.15
N PHE A 34 -2.83 -8.17 2.23
CA PHE A 34 -3.73 -7.18 2.79
C PHE A 34 -3.43 -6.89 4.27
N VAL A 35 -3.19 -7.92 5.08
CA VAL A 35 -2.79 -7.77 6.49
C VAL A 35 -1.53 -6.91 6.62
N GLN A 36 -0.51 -7.16 5.79
CA GLN A 36 0.74 -6.39 5.82
C GLN A 36 0.51 -4.92 5.47
N ILE A 37 -0.24 -4.65 4.39
CA ILE A 37 -0.59 -3.30 3.95
C ILE A 37 -1.40 -2.58 5.02
N TYR A 38 -2.39 -3.24 5.62
CA TYR A 38 -3.24 -2.65 6.64
C TYR A 38 -2.43 -2.26 7.88
N CYS A 39 -1.50 -3.13 8.32
CA CYS A 39 -0.58 -2.81 9.41
C CYS A 39 0.25 -1.57 9.09
N ASP A 40 0.80 -1.48 7.88
CA ASP A 40 1.58 -0.32 7.46
C ASP A 40 0.72 0.95 7.49
N VAL A 41 -0.46 0.94 6.88
CA VAL A 41 -1.37 2.11 6.91
C VAL A 41 -1.75 2.51 8.34
N ALA A 42 -2.05 1.53 9.22
CA ALA A 42 -2.47 1.77 10.59
C ALA A 42 -1.34 2.32 11.48
N CYS A 43 -0.10 1.83 11.33
CA CYS A 43 1.02 2.27 12.16
C CYS A 43 1.35 3.76 12.01
N TYR A 44 1.05 4.36 10.86
CA TYR A 44 1.40 5.75 10.57
C TYR A 44 0.21 6.71 10.66
N SER A 45 -1.01 6.23 10.93
CA SER A 45 -2.21 7.08 11.00
C SER A 45 -2.09 8.19 12.05
N ASP A 46 -1.40 7.90 13.14
CA ASP A 46 -1.29 8.77 14.32
C ASP A 46 0.00 9.61 14.33
N ILE A 47 0.98 9.25 13.50
CA ILE A 47 2.30 9.91 13.43
C ILE A 47 2.31 10.99 12.34
N ILE A 48 1.60 10.76 11.24
CA ILE A 48 1.63 11.65 10.08
C ILE A 48 0.53 12.72 10.17
N GLU A 49 0.92 13.98 9.94
CA GLU A 49 -0.02 15.10 9.83
C GLU A 49 -1.12 14.80 8.80
N SER A 50 -2.35 15.23 9.10
CA SER A 50 -3.52 14.95 8.27
C SER A 50 -3.35 15.35 6.80
N LYS A 51 -2.61 16.43 6.53
CA LYS A 51 -2.32 16.94 5.17
C LYS A 51 -1.40 16.02 4.37
N SER A 52 -0.48 15.33 5.03
CA SER A 52 0.51 14.44 4.40
C SER A 52 0.07 12.98 4.37
N ARG A 53 -0.98 12.63 5.13
CA ARG A 53 -1.49 11.25 5.25
C ARG A 53 -1.82 10.61 3.91
N ARG A 54 -2.44 11.35 2.99
CA ARG A 54 -2.81 10.82 1.67
C ARG A 54 -1.57 10.40 0.87
N ALA A 55 -0.61 11.31 0.70
CA ALA A 55 0.62 11.02 -0.05
C ALA A 55 1.41 9.86 0.56
N PHE A 56 1.39 9.73 1.89
CA PHE A 56 2.02 8.60 2.57
C PHE A 56 1.30 7.27 2.28
N VAL A 57 -0.03 7.25 2.38
CA VAL A 57 -0.83 6.07 2.04
C VAL A 57 -0.64 5.68 0.57
N ASP A 58 -0.61 6.66 -0.35
CA ASP A 58 -0.35 6.43 -1.77
C ASP A 58 1.04 5.79 -1.96
N SER A 59 2.07 6.28 -1.24
CA SER A 59 3.40 5.67 -1.26
C SER A 59 3.43 4.23 -0.73
N ILE A 60 2.59 3.88 0.25
CA ILE A 60 2.44 2.49 0.68
C ILE A 60 1.81 1.66 -0.45
N PHE A 61 0.75 2.17 -1.06
CA PHE A 61 0.07 1.45 -2.13
C PHE A 61 0.99 1.20 -3.34
N ASP A 62 1.79 2.20 -3.71
CA ASP A 62 2.82 2.07 -4.74
C ASP A 62 3.88 1.02 -4.37
N HIS A 63 4.32 0.99 -3.10
CA HIS A 63 5.29 -0.01 -2.62
C HIS A 63 4.78 -1.45 -2.79
N TYR A 64 3.47 -1.65 -2.60
CA TYR A 64 2.83 -2.95 -2.74
C TYR A 64 2.27 -3.22 -4.14
N ASP A 65 2.42 -2.30 -5.10
CA ASP A 65 1.84 -2.40 -6.45
C ASP A 65 0.31 -2.68 -6.39
N ILE A 66 -0.41 -1.83 -5.66
CA ILE A 66 -1.86 -1.88 -5.55
C ILE A 66 -2.49 -0.50 -5.74
N THR A 67 -3.77 -0.46 -6.08
CA THR A 67 -4.54 0.78 -6.11
C THR A 67 -5.36 0.96 -4.84
N SER A 68 -5.72 2.22 -4.54
CA SER A 68 -6.67 2.54 -3.46
C SER A 68 -8.03 1.83 -3.65
N GLU A 69 -8.46 1.66 -4.90
CA GLU A 69 -9.70 0.94 -5.26
C GLU A 69 -9.61 -0.54 -4.88
N SER A 70 -8.51 -1.22 -5.23
CA SER A 70 -8.26 -2.61 -4.83
C SER A 70 -8.20 -2.78 -3.31
N PHE A 71 -7.60 -1.82 -2.60
CA PHE A 71 -7.56 -1.84 -1.14
C PHE A 71 -8.97 -1.72 -0.54
N ASN A 72 -9.75 -0.73 -0.96
CA ASN A 72 -11.11 -0.53 -0.46
C ASN A 72 -12.02 -1.71 -0.84
N PHE A 73 -11.95 -2.20 -2.07
CA PHE A 73 -12.68 -3.38 -2.50
C PHE A 73 -12.38 -4.61 -1.63
N THR A 74 -11.10 -4.83 -1.32
CA THR A 74 -10.70 -5.94 -0.45
C THR A 74 -11.19 -5.74 0.98
N LYS A 75 -11.02 -4.54 1.54
CA LYS A 75 -11.49 -4.18 2.88
C LYS A 75 -13.00 -4.42 3.02
N ASP A 76 -13.77 -3.95 2.04
CA ASP A 76 -15.22 -4.05 2.02
C ASP A 76 -15.68 -5.52 1.95
N SER A 77 -14.88 -6.39 1.31
CA SER A 77 -15.15 -7.83 1.27
C SER A 77 -15.06 -8.52 2.64
N PHE A 78 -14.35 -7.92 3.60
CA PHE A 78 -14.28 -8.40 4.99
C PHE A 78 -15.29 -7.68 5.91
N SER A 79 -15.53 -6.38 5.71
CA SER A 79 -16.39 -5.59 6.60
C SER A 79 -17.89 -5.95 6.52
N ASN A 80 -18.31 -6.60 5.43
CA ASN A 80 -19.70 -7.03 5.25
C ASN A 80 -20.07 -8.27 6.08
N ASP A 81 -19.09 -8.94 6.70
CA ASP A 81 -19.27 -10.15 7.51
C ASP A 81 -18.50 -9.99 8.84
N PRO A 82 -19.19 -9.79 9.98
CA PRO A 82 -18.54 -9.55 11.27
C PRO A 82 -17.57 -10.66 11.67
N GLN A 83 -17.84 -11.92 11.31
CA GLN A 83 -16.95 -13.03 11.64
C GLN A 83 -15.66 -12.94 10.83
N LYS A 84 -15.75 -12.70 9.52
CA LYS A 84 -14.57 -12.51 8.67
C LYS A 84 -13.75 -11.29 9.08
N TRP A 85 -14.42 -10.21 9.47
CA TRP A 85 -13.74 -9.03 10.00
C TRP A 85 -12.95 -9.35 11.27
N LYS A 86 -13.55 -10.12 12.19
CA LYS A 86 -12.88 -10.58 13.41
C LYS A 86 -11.65 -11.43 13.10
N ASP A 87 -11.80 -12.46 12.25
CA ASP A 87 -10.70 -13.36 11.89
C ASP A 87 -9.53 -12.60 11.22
N LEU A 88 -9.85 -11.62 10.38
CA LEU A 88 -8.85 -10.73 9.78
C LEU A 88 -8.15 -9.87 10.83
N PHE A 89 -8.91 -9.31 11.77
CA PHE A 89 -8.38 -8.45 12.83
C PHE A 89 -7.42 -9.21 13.75
N GLU A 90 -7.72 -10.46 14.09
CA GLU A 90 -6.81 -11.34 14.84
C GLU A 90 -5.46 -11.48 14.12
N LYS A 91 -5.47 -11.70 12.81
CA LYS A 91 -4.24 -11.78 11.99
C LYS A 91 -3.47 -10.47 11.93
N ILE A 92 -4.16 -9.33 11.93
CA ILE A 92 -3.53 -8.00 12.01
C ILE A 92 -2.82 -7.84 13.36
N VAL A 93 -3.47 -8.22 14.46
CA VAL A 93 -2.87 -8.16 15.79
C VAL A 93 -1.63 -9.07 15.87
N GLU A 94 -1.73 -10.31 15.40
CA GLU A 94 -0.60 -11.26 15.38
C GLU A 94 0.59 -10.72 14.58
N GLU A 95 0.36 -10.14 13.40
CA GLU A 95 1.42 -9.54 12.59
C GLU A 95 2.07 -8.34 13.28
N LEU A 96 1.28 -7.48 13.94
CA LEU A 96 1.81 -6.35 14.71
C LEU A 96 2.64 -6.81 15.93
N GLU A 97 2.18 -7.82 16.66
CA GLU A 97 2.92 -8.40 17.78
C GLU A 97 4.22 -9.05 17.33
N LYS A 98 4.19 -9.77 16.21
CA LYS A 98 5.39 -10.32 15.58
C LYS A 98 6.40 -9.21 15.26
N ARG A 99 5.99 -8.16 14.54
CA ARG A 99 6.87 -7.01 14.21
C ARG A 99 7.45 -6.36 15.47
N LYS A 100 6.63 -6.21 16.52
CA LYS A 100 7.08 -5.69 17.82
C LYS A 100 8.18 -6.58 18.42
N SER A 101 8.01 -7.89 18.42
CA SER A 101 9.00 -8.83 18.95
C SER A 101 10.31 -8.82 18.14
N GLU A 102 10.25 -8.64 16.82
CA GLU A 102 11.44 -8.56 15.95
C GLU A 102 12.26 -7.28 16.15
N LEU A 103 11.63 -6.20 16.63
CA LEU A 103 12.27 -4.92 16.91
C LEU A 103 13.01 -4.89 18.25
N GLN A 104 12.53 -5.60 19.27
CA GLN A 104 13.12 -5.62 20.61
C GLN A 104 14.59 -6.14 20.69
N PRO A 105 14.98 -7.27 20.05
CA PRO A 105 16.35 -7.77 20.15
C PRO A 105 17.40 -6.87 19.46
N LYS A 106 16.98 -5.95 18.57
CA LYS A 106 17.88 -5.05 17.85
C LYS A 106 18.22 -3.77 18.61
N ILE A 107 17.43 -3.37 19.61
CA ILE A 107 17.60 -2.11 20.34
C ILE A 107 18.62 -2.26 21.48
N GLU A 108 18.64 -3.42 22.16
CA GLU A 108 19.57 -3.69 23.26
C GLU A 108 21.02 -3.79 22.77
N THR A 109 21.26 -4.50 21.66
CA THR A 109 22.59 -4.64 21.06
C THR A 109 23.17 -3.31 20.52
N LYS A 110 22.32 -2.33 20.14
CA LYS A 110 22.76 -1.03 19.63
C LYS A 110 23.08 -0.03 20.75
N LYS A 111 22.44 -0.14 21.91
CA LYS A 111 22.79 0.65 23.11
C LYS A 111 24.16 0.25 23.68
N GLU A 112 24.54 -1.02 23.59
CA GLU A 112 25.81 -1.49 24.15
C GLU A 112 27.03 -1.03 23.33
N LYS A 113 26.92 -0.98 22.00
CA LYS A 113 27.98 -0.46 21.11
C LYS A 113 28.17 1.06 21.15
N SER A 114 27.13 1.84 21.45
CA SER A 114 27.24 3.31 21.53
C SER A 114 27.79 3.82 22.87
N VAL A 115 27.74 2.98 23.92
CA VAL A 115 28.36 3.28 25.22
C VAL A 115 29.87 2.97 25.19
N GLN A 116 30.30 1.91 24.51
CA GLN A 116 31.73 1.58 24.41
C GLN A 116 32.53 2.62 23.60
N HIS A 117 31.98 3.18 22.52
CA HIS A 117 32.72 4.15 21.71
C HIS A 117 32.85 5.56 22.34
N LYS A 118 32.13 5.84 23.43
CA LYS A 118 32.24 7.10 24.18
C LYS A 118 33.27 7.07 25.32
N ASN A 119 33.79 5.89 25.66
CA ASN A 119 34.75 5.71 26.76
C ASN A 119 36.20 5.54 26.26
N GLU A 120 36.43 5.64 24.94
CA GLU A 120 37.76 5.51 24.30
C GLU A 120 38.18 6.78 23.54
N ALA A 121 37.49 7.91 23.75
CA ALA A 121 37.82 9.21 23.16
C ALA A 121 38.15 10.26 24.23
#